data_AF-A0A3L6UTW8-F1
#
_entry.id   AF-A0A3L6UTW8-F1
#
_cell.length_a   1.000
_cell.length_b   1.000
_cell.length_c   1.000
_cell.angle_alpha   90.00
_cell.angle_beta   90.00
_cell.angle_gamma   90.00
#
_symmetry.space_group_name_H-M   'P 1'
#
loop_
_entity.id
_entity.type
_entity.pdbx_description
1 polymer ?
#
loop_
_entity_poly.entity_id
_entity_poly.type
_entity_poly.pdbx_seq_one_letter_code
_entity_poly.pdbx_strand_id
1 'polypeptide(L)'
;MYSAPGFSELQPIEMVWANVKGTVGRQYTSTTTFQDVRDRLERAFYELDSNVIHSTVAASTAKLLGLNCAPRTAETEDTPEQDSDSDNCTDASSSSASSSSDVDY
;
A
#
# COMPACT_ATOMS: atom_id res chain seq x y z
N MET A 1 -11.25 -8.30 -2.69
CA MET A 1 -10.21 -7.91 -3.66
C MET A 1 -9.49 -9.18 -4.09
N TYR A 2 -9.36 -9.41 -5.39
CA TYR A 2 -8.64 -10.59 -5.91
C TYR A 2 -7.20 -10.18 -6.25
N SER A 3 -6.23 -10.97 -5.81
CA SER A 3 -4.82 -10.85 -6.21
C SER A 3 -4.42 -12.17 -6.83
N ALA A 4 -3.79 -12.12 -8.02
CA ALA A 4 -3.34 -13.33 -8.69
C ALA A 4 -2.28 -14.07 -7.83
N PRO A 5 -2.18 -15.40 -7.95
CA PRO A 5 -1.15 -16.16 -7.27
C PRO A 5 0.25 -15.59 -7.56
N GLY A 6 1.09 -15.46 -6.52
CA GLY A 6 2.44 -14.91 -6.63
C GLY A 6 2.56 -13.39 -6.43
N PHE A 7 1.44 -12.68 -6.21
CA PHE A 7 1.42 -11.23 -6.00
C PHE A 7 0.93 -10.84 -4.60
N SER A 8 1.58 -11.36 -3.55
CA SER A 8 1.20 -11.06 -2.16
C SER A 8 1.41 -9.59 -1.80
N GLU A 9 2.33 -8.89 -2.46
CA GLU A 9 2.52 -7.44 -2.34
C GLU A 9 1.30 -6.59 -2.78
N LEU A 10 0.38 -7.17 -3.57
CA LEU A 10 -0.86 -6.53 -3.99
C LEU A 10 -1.95 -6.65 -2.91
N GLN A 11 -1.65 -7.30 -1.79
CA GLN A 11 -2.52 -7.44 -0.65
C GLN A 11 -1.95 -6.61 0.50
N PRO A 12 -2.49 -5.41 0.78
CA PRO A 12 -1.98 -4.55 1.84
C PRO A 12 -1.89 -5.25 3.21
N ILE A 13 -2.80 -6.18 3.49
CA ILE A 13 -2.79 -6.96 4.72
C ILE A 13 -1.54 -7.87 4.85
N GLU A 14 -1.08 -8.48 3.76
CA GLU A 14 0.14 -9.31 3.74
C GLU A 14 1.38 -8.45 4.02
N MET A 15 1.40 -7.24 3.48
CA MET A 15 2.48 -6.28 3.73
C MET A 15 2.49 -5.77 5.19
N VAL A 16 1.32 -5.53 5.78
CA VAL A 16 1.21 -5.22 7.22
C VAL A 16 1.71 -6.40 8.06
N TRP A 17 1.33 -7.63 7.70
CA TRP A 17 1.83 -8.84 8.36
C TRP A 17 3.35 -9.00 8.25
N ALA A 18 3.95 -8.69 7.10
CA ALA A 18 5.40 -8.72 6.93
C ALA A 18 6.10 -7.77 7.91
N ASN A 19 5.55 -6.57 8.13
CA ASN A 19 6.06 -5.60 9.11
C ASN A 19 5.96 -6.14 10.54
N VAL A 20 4.76 -6.57 10.95
CA VAL A 20 4.49 -7.07 12.32
C VAL A 20 5.33 -8.31 12.62
N LYS A 21 5.40 -9.26 11.68
CA LYS A 21 6.20 -10.49 11.82
C LYS A 21 7.69 -10.18 11.89
N GLY A 22 8.19 -9.19 11.15
CA GLY A 22 9.57 -8.74 11.28
C GLY A 22 9.90 -8.30 12.70
N THR A 23 9.01 -7.53 13.33
CA THR A 23 9.18 -7.02 14.70
C THR A 23 9.12 -8.13 15.75
N VAL A 24 8.12 -9.01 15.70
CA VAL A 24 7.97 -10.10 16.68
C VAL A 24 9.01 -11.21 16.45
N GLY A 25 9.29 -11.53 15.19
CA GLY A 25 10.20 -12.60 14.76
C GLY A 25 11.65 -12.41 15.17
N ARG A 26 12.11 -11.16 15.30
CA ARG A 26 13.49 -10.85 15.73
C ARG A 26 13.74 -11.05 17.23
N GLN A 27 12.68 -11.22 18.02
CA GLN A 27 12.74 -11.31 19.49
C GLN A 27 12.70 -12.76 20.00
N TYR A 28 12.78 -13.77 19.12
CA TYR A 28 12.72 -15.17 19.50
C TYR A 28 14.00 -15.62 20.23
N THR A 29 13.80 -16.30 21.35
CA THR A 29 14.82 -16.98 22.14
C THR A 29 14.35 -18.41 22.43
N SER A 30 15.26 -19.30 22.86
CA SER A 30 14.94 -20.70 23.16
C SER A 30 13.89 -20.90 24.26
N THR A 31 13.62 -19.88 25.07
CA THR A 31 12.63 -19.91 26.16
C THR A 31 11.34 -19.17 25.81
N THR A 32 11.20 -18.64 24.59
CA THR A 32 10.01 -17.90 24.16
C THR A 32 8.79 -18.83 24.13
N THR A 33 7.73 -18.46 24.82
CA THR A 33 6.47 -19.22 24.84
C THR A 33 5.48 -18.69 23.80
N PHE A 34 4.43 -19.46 23.50
CA PHE A 34 3.32 -18.98 22.67
C PHE A 34 2.63 -17.75 23.25
N GLN A 35 2.59 -17.63 24.59
CA GLN A 35 1.99 -16.47 25.25
C GLN A 35 2.83 -15.21 25.02
N ASP A 36 4.15 -15.32 25.11
CA ASP A 36 5.06 -14.20 24.80
C ASP A 36 4.89 -13.72 23.36
N VAL A 37 4.70 -14.66 22.41
CA VAL A 37 4.46 -14.32 20.99
C VAL A 37 3.14 -13.57 20.82
N ARG A 38 2.06 -14.05 21.46
CA ARG A 38 0.75 -13.39 21.42
C ARG A 38 0.82 -11.98 21.98
N ASP A 39 1.41 -11.82 23.16
CA ASP A 39 1.49 -10.53 23.85
C ASP A 39 2.40 -9.54 23.09
N ARG A 40 3.37 -10.04 22.31
CA ARG A 40 4.18 -9.22 21.38
C ARG A 40 3.43 -8.83 20.12
N LEU A 41 2.64 -9.75 19.55
CA LEU A 41 1.78 -9.44 18.39
C LEU A 41 0.77 -8.36 18.75
N GLU A 42 0.09 -8.48 19.89
CA GLU A 42 -0.90 -7.49 20.34
C GLU A 42 -0.28 -6.10 20.49
N ARG A 43 0.91 -6.01 21.10
CA ARG A 43 1.66 -4.75 21.21
C ARG A 43 2.11 -4.21 19.85
N ALA A 44 2.63 -5.07 18.98
CA ALA A 44 3.07 -4.66 17.65
C ALA A 44 1.93 -4.13 16.78
N PHE A 45 0.72 -4.67 16.94
CA PHE A 45 -0.49 -4.13 16.29
C PHE A 45 -0.96 -2.83 16.94
N TYR A 46 -0.88 -2.70 18.27
CA TYR A 46 -1.24 -1.47 18.98
C TYR A 46 -0.31 -0.29 18.63
N GLU A 47 0.99 -0.57 18.47
CA GLU A 47 2.01 0.42 18.09
C GLU A 47 2.06 0.67 16.58
N LEU A 48 1.25 -0.03 15.78
CA LEU A 48 1.26 0.12 14.34
C LEU A 48 0.70 1.50 13.95
N ASP A 49 1.58 2.36 13.43
CA ASP A 49 1.22 3.70 12.99
C ASP A 49 0.22 3.65 11.82
N SER A 50 -0.82 4.48 11.89
CA SER A 50 -1.77 4.69 10.80
C SER A 50 -1.08 5.09 9.48
N ASN A 51 0.01 5.85 9.56
CA ASN A 51 0.83 6.21 8.41
C ASN A 51 1.41 4.96 7.73
N VAL A 52 1.86 3.96 8.50
CA VAL A 52 2.40 2.71 7.95
C VAL A 52 1.32 1.95 7.19
N ILE A 53 0.09 1.90 7.72
CA ILE A 53 -1.05 1.28 7.03
C ILE A 53 -1.34 2.02 5.73
N HIS A 54 -1.42 3.36 5.78
CA HIS A 54 -1.70 4.19 4.60
C HIS A 54 -0.62 4.02 3.53
N SER A 55 0.66 4.11 3.90
CA SER A 55 1.78 3.88 2.99
C SER A 55 1.78 2.49 2.39
N THR A 56 1.33 1.48 3.15
CA THR A 56 1.23 0.10 2.66
C THR A 56 0.16 -0.04 1.59
N VAL A 57 -1.00 0.59 1.78
CA VAL A 57 -2.08 0.64 0.77
C VAL A 57 -1.59 1.39 -0.47
N ALA A 58 -1.01 2.58 -0.29
CA ALA A 58 -0.51 3.39 -1.40
C ALA A 58 0.55 2.66 -2.23
N ALA A 59 1.50 1.97 -1.58
CA ALA A 59 2.52 1.18 -2.26
C ALA A 59 1.91 0.02 -3.07
N SER A 60 0.91 -0.65 -2.51
CA SER A 60 0.20 -1.74 -3.18
C SER A 60 -0.55 -1.24 -4.43
N THR A 61 -1.23 -0.10 -4.31
CA THR A 61 -1.93 0.56 -5.42
C THR A 61 -0.96 1.02 -6.50
N ALA A 62 0.15 1.66 -6.14
CA ALA A 62 1.17 2.10 -7.09
C ALA A 62 1.75 0.93 -7.89
N LYS A 63 2.01 -0.21 -7.22
CA LYS A 63 2.52 -1.41 -7.88
C LYS A 63 1.49 -2.04 -8.83
N LEU A 64 0.21 -2.04 -8.46
CA LEU A 64 -0.88 -2.48 -9.34
C LEU A 64 -0.95 -1.62 -10.61
N LEU A 65 -0.88 -0.29 -10.45
CA LEU A 65 -0.88 0.63 -11.59
C LEU A 65 0.35 0.43 -12.49
N GLY A 66 1.53 0.21 -11.91
CA GLY A 66 2.75 -0.11 -12.67
C GLY A 66 2.62 -1.39 -13.50
N LEU A 67 2.09 -2.48 -12.90
CA LEU A 67 1.83 -3.74 -13.60
C LEU A 67 0.81 -3.59 -14.73
N ASN A 68 -0.19 -2.73 -14.55
CA ASN A 68 -1.19 -2.44 -15.59
C ASN A 68 -0.62 -1.57 -16.73
N CYS A 69 0.32 -0.68 -16.42
CA CYS A 69 0.92 0.24 -17.39
C CYS A 69 1.97 -0.46 -18.27
N ALA A 70 2.78 -1.34 -17.67
CA ALA A 70 3.87 -2.04 -18.36
C ALA A 70 3.51 -2.71 -19.71
N PRO A 71 2.40 -3.48 -19.83
CA PRO A 71 2.02 -4.04 -21.13
C PRO A 71 1.61 -2.94 -22.13
N ARG A 72 0.90 -1.90 -21.70
CA ARG A 72 0.40 -0.84 -22.60
C ARG A 72 1.53 -0.04 -23.26
N THR A 73 2.64 0.18 -22.55
CA THR A 73 3.83 0.82 -23.11
C THR A 73 4.48 -0.02 -24.21
N ALA A 74 4.50 -1.35 -24.05
CA ALA A 74 5.04 -2.27 -25.06
C ALA A 74 4.18 -2.33 -26.34
N GLU A 75 2.85 -2.21 -26.22
CA GLU A 75 1.96 -2.15 -27.39
C GLU A 75 2.10 -0.83 -28.20
N THR A 76 2.70 0.22 -27.61
CA THR A 76 2.80 1.56 -28.24
C THR A 76 4.09 1.75 -29.07
N GLU A 77 5.09 0.86 -28.92
CA GLU A 77 6.33 0.93 -29.70
C GLU A 77 6.21 0.36 -31.14
N ASP A 78 5.12 -0.34 -31.46
CA ASP A 78 4.95 -1.07 -32.74
C ASP A 78 4.06 -0.33 -33.77
N THR A 79 3.74 0.94 -33.54
CA THR A 79 2.95 1.75 -34.50
C THR A 79 3.67 3.06 -34.86
N PRO A 80 4.06 3.27 -36.15
CA PRO A 80 4.53 4.58 -36.58
C PRO A 80 3.34 5.54 -36.66
N GLU A 81 3.42 6.58 -35.85
CA GLU A 81 2.67 7.84 -35.91
C GLU A 81 1.13 7.76 -35.75
N GLN A 82 0.64 8.07 -34.55
CA GLN A 82 -0.57 8.87 -34.36
C GLN A 82 -0.68 9.44 -32.94
N ASP A 83 -1.34 10.58 -32.84
CA ASP A 83 -1.23 11.65 -31.85
C ASP A 83 -1.09 11.26 -30.37
N SER A 84 -0.19 11.99 -29.70
CA SER A 84 0.00 12.04 -28.26
C SER A 84 -1.22 12.61 -27.54
N ASP A 85 -2.05 11.74 -26.98
CA ASP A 85 -2.74 12.03 -25.73
C ASP A 85 -2.04 11.21 -24.62
N SER A 86 -0.92 11.76 -24.16
CA SER A 86 -0.28 11.33 -22.92
C SER A 86 -1.19 11.71 -21.76
N ASP A 87 -2.15 10.85 -21.43
CA ASP A 87 -2.83 10.86 -20.14
C ASP A 87 -1.84 10.39 -19.08
N ASN A 88 -0.99 11.36 -18.76
CA ASN A 88 -0.07 11.48 -17.67
C ASN A 88 -0.73 10.99 -16.37
N CYS A 89 -0.33 9.80 -15.92
CA CYS A 89 -0.66 9.27 -14.60
C CYS A 89 0.10 10.06 -13.51
N THR A 90 -0.13 11.38 -13.40
CA THR A 90 0.39 12.20 -12.30
C THR A 90 -0.52 12.15 -11.09
N ASP A 91 0.04 11.54 -10.05
CA ASP A 91 0.13 11.93 -8.64
C ASP A 91 -0.95 12.84 -8.01
N ALA A 92 -1.28 12.45 -6.78
CA ALA A 92 -2.18 13.06 -5.84
C ALA A 92 -1.89 14.54 -5.57
N SER A 93 -2.94 15.35 -5.59
CA SER A 93 -3.00 16.61 -4.86
C SER A 93 -4.23 16.57 -3.95
N SER A 94 -3.96 16.45 -2.65
CA SER A 94 -4.92 16.63 -1.58
C SER A 94 -5.33 18.10 -1.51
N SER A 95 -6.42 18.47 -2.19
CA SER A 95 -7.06 19.77 -1.98
C SER A 95 -7.95 19.69 -0.73
N SER A 96 -7.41 20.16 0.39
CA SER A 96 -8.15 20.45 1.61
C SER A 96 -9.12 21.62 1.35
N ALA A 97 -10.40 21.31 1.14
CA ALA A 97 -11.45 22.31 1.10
C ALA A 97 -11.78 22.75 2.53
N SER A 98 -11.28 23.91 2.92
CA SER A 98 -11.65 24.62 4.15
C SER A 98 -13.16 24.85 4.18
N SER A 99 -13.83 24.38 5.24
CA SER A 99 -15.23 24.68 5.51
C SER A 99 -15.44 26.17 5.68
N SER A 100 -16.31 26.77 4.87
CA SER A 100 -16.94 28.05 5.17
C SER A 100 -18.42 27.82 5.44
N SER A 101 -18.85 28.12 6.65
CA SER A 101 -20.25 28.17 7.04
C SER A 101 -20.49 29.50 7.74
N ASP A 102 -20.86 30.51 6.96
CA ASP A 102 -21.39 31.77 7.48
C ASP A 102 -22.92 31.65 7.57
N VAL A 103 -23.44 31.98 8.75
CA VAL A 103 -24.84 31.86 9.15
C VAL A 103 -25.40 33.29 9.18
N ASP A 104 -26.28 33.64 8.26
CA ASP A 104 -26.96 34.94 8.28
C ASP A 104 -28.08 34.95 9.33
N TYR A 105 -28.11 36.00 10.16
CA TYR A 105 -29.08 36.26 11.24
C TYR A 105 -30.16 37.24 10.78
#